data_AF-A0A3D5ZJR7-F1
#
_entry.id   AF-A0A3D5ZJR7-F1
#
_cell.length_a   1.000
_cell.length_b   1.000
_cell.length_c   1.000
_cell.angle_alpha   90.00
_cell.angle_beta   90.00
_cell.angle_gamma   90.00
#
_symmetry.space_group_name_H-M   'P 1'
#
loop_
_entity.id
_entity.type
_entity.pdbx_description
1 polymer ?
#
loop_
_entity_poly.entity_id
_entity_poly.type
_entity_poly.pdbx_seq_one_letter_code
_entity_poly.pdbx_strand_id
1 'polypeptide(L)' 'MITKDMRIVDVLQVKPQAAQVFGSYGMGCIHCLLAHQETVEEAAAVHGVDVNEMLAQLNAL' A
#
# COMPACT_ATOMS: atom_id res chain seq x y z
N MET A 1 -2.69 10.28 -8.61
CA MET A 1 -3.74 9.70 -7.78
C MET A 1 -3.50 8.21 -7.72
N ILE A 2 -3.41 7.64 -6.53
CA ILE A 2 -3.19 6.21 -6.30
C ILE A 2 -4.53 5.49 -6.38
N THR A 3 -4.55 4.36 -7.08
CA THR A 3 -5.73 3.51 -7.26
C THR A 3 -5.48 2.11 -6.70
N LYS A 4 -6.56 1.36 -6.46
CA LYS A 4 -6.50 0.05 -5.80
C LYS A 4 -5.76 -1.04 -6.60
N ASP A 5 -5.72 -0.88 -7.91
CA ASP A 5 -5.09 -1.75 -8.91
C ASP A 5 -3.59 -1.46 -9.11
N MET A 6 -3.07 -0.36 -8.53
CA MET A 6 -1.63 -0.11 -8.53
C MET A 6 -0.92 -1.13 -7.66
N ARG A 7 0.27 -1.57 -8.11
CA ARG A 7 1.15 -2.38 -7.27
C ARG A 7 1.80 -1.53 -6.18
N ILE A 8 2.03 -2.13 -5.02
CA ILE A 8 2.73 -1.47 -3.92
C ILE A 8 4.07 -0.90 -4.36
N VAL A 9 4.84 -1.64 -5.18
CA VAL A 9 6.13 -1.16 -5.68
C VAL A 9 6.01 0.11 -6.52
N ASP A 10 4.98 0.20 -7.37
CA ASP A 10 4.75 1.38 -8.23
C ASP A 10 4.32 2.58 -7.37
N VAL A 11 3.49 2.32 -6.35
CA VAL A 11 3.12 3.33 -5.35
C VAL A 11 4.35 3.88 -4.63
N LEU A 12 5.25 3.00 -4.15
CA LEU A 12 6.45 3.40 -3.43
C LEU A 12 7.46 4.14 -4.32
N GLN A 13 7.53 3.81 -5.62
CA GLN A 13 8.36 4.54 -6.58
C GLN A 13 7.87 5.97 -6.80
N VAL A 14 6.56 6.17 -6.92
CA VAL A 14 5.96 7.49 -7.15
C VAL A 14 5.87 8.30 -5.84
N LYS A 15 5.66 7.61 -4.71
CA LYS A 15 5.43 8.23 -3.40
C LYS A 15 6.16 7.43 -2.31
N PRO A 16 7.46 7.66 -2.10
CA PRO A 16 8.24 6.93 -1.09
C PRO A 16 7.69 7.04 0.34
N GLN A 17 7.00 8.14 0.66
CA GLN A 17 6.34 8.36 1.95
C GLN A 17 5.19 7.37 2.22
N ALA A 18 4.63 6.75 1.18
CA ALA A 18 3.60 5.72 1.31
C ALA A 18 4.06 4.51 2.14
N ALA A 19 5.37 4.28 2.27
CA ALA A 19 5.93 3.27 3.17
C ALA A 19 5.45 3.43 4.62
N GLN A 20 5.26 4.66 5.11
CA GLN A 20 4.75 4.90 6.47
C GLN A 20 3.27 4.52 6.59
N VAL A 21 2.45 4.84 5.58
CA VAL A 21 1.03 4.48 5.56
C VAL A 21 0.88 2.96 5.50
N PHE A 22 1.62 2.29 4.63
CA PHE A 22 1.55 0.83 4.62
C PHE A 22 2.07 0.20 5.93
N GLY A 23 3.14 0.78 6.51
CA GLY A 23 3.68 0.35 7.80
C GLY A 23 2.69 0.47 8.95
N SER A 24 1.81 1.48 8.95
CA SER A 24 0.77 1.64 9.98
C SER A 24 -0.30 0.53 9.91
N TYR A 25 -0.49 -0.09 8.75
CA TYR A 25 -1.36 -1.24 8.53
C TYR A 25 -0.69 -2.60 8.74
N GLY A 26 0.49 -2.63 9.37
CA GLY A 26 1.21 -3.87 9.67
C GLY A 26 2.08 -4.40 8.53
N MET A 27 2.23 -3.65 7.44
CA MET A 27 3.18 -3.97 6.36
C MET A 27 4.60 -3.45 6.67
N GLY A 28 5.09 -3.69 7.89
CA GLY A 28 6.45 -3.30 8.28
C GLY A 28 7.55 -4.02 7.47
N CYS A 29 7.21 -5.18 6.90
CA CYS A 29 8.08 -5.97 6.04
C CYS A 29 7.92 -5.64 4.55
N ILE A 30 7.53 -4.41 4.17
CA ILE A 30 7.17 -4.07 2.78
C ILE A 30 8.28 -4.27 1.73
N HIS A 31 9.51 -4.41 2.20
CA HIS A 31 10.68 -4.77 1.39
C HIS A 31 10.81 -6.29 1.16
N CYS A 32 9.90 -7.09 1.70
CA CYS A 32 9.82 -8.52 1.43
C CYS A 32 9.33 -8.72 -0.01
N LEU A 33 10.02 -9.56 -0.78
CA LEU A 33 9.78 -9.79 -2.21
C LEU A 33 8.31 -10.08 -2.58
N LEU A 34 7.52 -10.61 -1.65
CA LEU A 34 6.09 -10.87 -1.85
C LEU A 34 5.26 -9.58 -1.90
N ALA A 35 5.53 -8.61 -1.02
CA ALA A 35 4.80 -7.34 -0.95
C ALA A 35 4.97 -6.49 -2.22
N HIS A 36 6.05 -6.70 -2.98
CA HIS A 36 6.30 -5.99 -4.22
C HIS A 36 5.39 -6.41 -5.39
N GLN A 37 4.74 -7.57 -5.30
CA GLN A 37 3.86 -8.09 -6.36
C GLN A 37 2.38 -7.84 -6.11
N GLU A 38 2.01 -7.47 -4.89
CA GLU A 38 0.62 -7.23 -4.49
C GLU A 38 0.14 -5.85 -4.97
N THR A 39 -1.12 -5.80 -5.37
CA THR A 39 -1.88 -4.56 -5.53
C THR A 39 -2.27 -3.98 -4.17
N VAL A 40 -2.63 -2.70 -4.15
CA VAL A 40 -3.16 -2.05 -2.94
C VAL A 40 -4.43 -2.75 -2.42
N GLU A 41 -5.30 -3.24 -3.31
CA GLU A 41 -6.49 -4.01 -2.94
C GLU A 41 -6.16 -5.35 -2.27
N GLU A 42 -5.23 -6.11 -2.84
CA GLU A 42 -4.81 -7.40 -2.29
C GLU A 42 -4.14 -7.23 -0.93
N ALA A 43 -3.26 -6.24 -0.79
CA ALA A 43 -2.61 -5.95 0.48
C ALA A 43 -3.63 -5.51 1.55
N ALA A 44 -4.59 -4.66 1.19
CA ALA A 44 -5.68 -4.30 2.11
C ALA A 44 -6.47 -5.54 2.55
N ALA A 45 -6.79 -6.45 1.63
CA ALA A 45 -7.51 -7.69 1.93
C ALA A 45 -6.72 -8.65 2.83
N VAL A 46 -5.42 -8.87 2.57
CA VAL A 46 -4.55 -9.74 3.38
C VAL A 46 -4.40 -9.21 4.81
N HIS A 47 -4.35 -7.90 4.96
CA HIS A 47 -4.19 -7.23 6.25
C HIS A 47 -5.54 -6.87 6.93
N GLY A 48 -6.68 -7.23 6.32
CA GLY A 48 -8.01 -6.98 6.90
C GLY A 48 -8.39 -5.50 7.01
N VAL A 49 -7.89 -4.67 6.10
CA VAL A 49 -8.08 -3.21 6.06
C VAL A 49 -9.07 -2.85 4.96
N ASP A 50 -9.89 -1.81 5.18
CA ASP A 50 -10.72 -1.24 4.11
C ASP A 50 -9.84 -0.56 3.06
N VAL A 51 -9.91 -1.03 1.82
CA VAL A 51 -9.09 -0.49 0.71
C VAL A 51 -9.34 1.01 0.47
N ASN A 52 -10.54 1.52 0.71
CA ASN A 52 -10.86 2.94 0.54
C ASN A 52 -10.20 3.79 1.63
N GLU A 53 -10.12 3.27 2.86
CA GLU A 53 -9.41 3.94 3.96
C GLU A 53 -7.91 4.05 3.62
N MET A 54 -7.31 2.94 3.18
CA MET A 54 -5.91 2.92 2.76
C MET A 54 -5.65 3.89 1.60
N LEU A 55 -6.52 3.89 0.58
CA LEU A 55 -6.42 4.82 -0.55
C LEU A 55 -6.56 6.28 -0.12
N ALA A 56 -7.44 6.59 0.83
CA ALA A 56 -7.62 7.94 1.33
C ALA A 56 -6.32 8.43 2.00
N GLN A 57 -5.70 7.60 2.85
CA GLN A 57 -4.42 7.95 3.48
C GLN A 57 -3.29 8.09 2.45
N LEU A 58 -3.17 7.15 1.51
CA LEU A 58 -2.15 7.18 0.45
C LEU A 58 -2.28 8.41 -0.45
N ASN A 59 -3.50 8.83 -0.78
CA ASN A 59 -3.74 10.00 -1.62
C ASN A 59 -3.67 11.33 -0.85
N ALA A 60 -3.78 11.30 0.49
CA ALA A 60 -3.65 12.49 1.35
C ALA A 60 -2.20 12.86 1.70
N LEU A 61 -1.24 11.94 1.48
CA LEU A 61 0.20 12.22 1.51
C LEU A 61 0.61 13.27 0.45
#